data_AF-A0A165EJ68-F1
#
_entry.id   AF-A0A165EJ68-F1
#
_cell.length_a   1.000
_cell.length_b   1.000
_cell.length_c   1.000
_cell.angle_alpha   90.00
_cell.angle_beta   90.00
_cell.angle_gamma   90.00
#
_symmetry.space_group_name_H-M   'P 1'
#
loop_
_entity.id
_entity.type
_entity.pdbx_description
1 polymer ?
#
loop_
_entity_poly.entity_id
_entity_poly.type
_entity_poly.pdbx_seq_one_letter_code
_entity_poly.pdbx_strand_id
1 'polypeptide(L)'
;MLFKPAVLAVVSAALAYLASASPLPIARAGPSGSVIYPPGNTNFLNLGGTGDLHIQYQRVDETLPNNQGPAWTVGIDLALEDPTGQQATLPIAYGLRANPVSAEVIDAHFVPPQGACGNYNLVVTEHQYYLGQVISFRAAAPSVSVTCGPIQ
;
A
#
# COMPACT_ATOMS: atom_id res chain seq x y z
N MET A 1 63.87 -0.66 39.58
CA MET A 1 62.94 0.50 39.47
C MET A 1 62.94 0.97 38.02
N LEU A 2 61.83 0.74 37.29
CA LEU A 2 61.12 1.70 36.42
C LEU A 2 60.21 0.91 35.45
N PHE A 3 58.91 1.13 35.62
CA PHE A 3 57.83 0.73 34.71
C PHE A 3 58.01 1.33 33.31
N LYS A 4 57.61 0.61 32.25
CA LYS A 4 56.80 1.15 31.13
C LYS A 4 55.92 0.06 30.48
N PRO A 5 54.59 0.14 30.63
CA PRO A 5 53.61 -0.61 29.86
C PRO A 5 53.06 0.26 28.71
N ALA A 6 53.27 -0.13 27.46
CA ALA A 6 52.67 0.45 26.26
C ALA A 6 53.13 -0.46 25.10
N VAL A 7 52.33 -1.07 24.24
CA VAL A 7 51.12 -0.62 23.57
C VAL A 7 50.39 -1.90 23.13
N LEU A 8 49.21 -2.16 23.67
CA LEU A 8 48.33 -3.25 23.23
C LEU A 8 46.95 -2.67 22.95
N ALA A 9 46.81 -1.96 21.82
CA ALA A 9 45.51 -1.44 21.35
C ALA A 9 45.60 -1.00 19.88
N VAL A 10 45.73 -1.95 18.95
CA VAL A 10 45.48 -1.69 17.52
C VAL A 10 44.71 -2.87 16.93
N VAL A 11 43.53 -3.15 17.45
CA VAL A 11 42.54 -4.02 16.79
C VAL A 11 41.17 -3.45 17.10
N SER A 12 40.32 -3.31 16.08
CA SER A 12 38.87 -3.05 16.17
C SER A 12 38.37 -1.61 16.00
N ALA A 13 38.84 -0.89 14.97
CA ALA A 13 38.15 0.33 14.51
C ALA A 13 38.12 0.44 12.97
N ALA A 14 37.69 -0.62 12.27
CA ALA A 14 37.61 -0.57 10.80
C ALA A 14 36.51 -1.44 10.16
N LEU A 15 35.44 -1.80 10.89
CA LEU A 15 34.38 -2.69 10.36
C LEU A 15 32.95 -2.25 10.72
N ALA A 16 32.68 -0.95 10.81
CA ALA A 16 31.32 -0.42 11.02
C ALA A 16 30.77 0.37 9.81
N TYR A 17 31.30 0.13 8.60
CA TYR A 17 30.84 0.75 7.35
C TYR A 17 30.08 -0.23 6.44
N LEU A 18 29.48 -1.28 7.00
CA LEU A 18 28.64 -2.19 6.23
C LEU A 18 27.18 -1.72 6.27
N ALA A 19 26.79 -1.13 5.13
CA ALA A 19 25.47 -1.19 4.54
C ALA A 19 24.33 -0.41 5.21
N SER A 20 24.36 0.92 5.10
CA SER A 20 23.15 1.69 4.87
C SER A 20 22.78 1.66 3.38
N ALA A 21 22.46 0.46 2.87
CA ALA A 21 21.80 0.34 1.57
C ALA A 21 20.38 0.88 1.73
N SER A 22 20.19 2.16 1.44
CA SER A 22 18.86 2.71 1.26
C SER A 22 18.20 1.88 0.14
N PRO A 23 17.00 1.31 0.34
CA PRO A 23 16.34 0.61 -0.75
C PRO A 23 16.22 1.58 -1.91
N LEU A 24 16.86 1.23 -3.04
CA LEU A 24 16.67 1.99 -4.27
C LEU A 24 15.17 2.06 -4.52
N PRO A 25 14.60 3.23 -4.83
CA PRO A 25 13.22 3.31 -5.23
C PRO A 25 13.06 2.38 -6.43
N ILE A 26 12.34 1.27 -6.24
CA ILE A 26 11.96 0.39 -7.35
C ILE A 26 11.16 1.30 -8.26
N ALA A 27 11.72 1.62 -9.44
CA ALA A 27 11.09 2.50 -10.39
C ALA A 27 9.72 1.91 -10.74
N ARG A 28 8.66 2.59 -10.30
CA ARG A 28 7.29 2.22 -10.63
C ARG A 28 7.12 2.36 -12.14
N ALA A 29 6.57 1.33 -12.77
CA ALA A 29 6.56 1.24 -14.23
C ALA A 29 5.72 2.35 -14.89
N GLY A 30 4.67 2.87 -14.25
CA GLY A 30 3.83 3.97 -14.75
C GLY A 30 3.39 4.95 -13.66
N PRO A 31 2.65 6.02 -14.02
CA PRO A 31 2.03 6.93 -13.05
C PRO A 31 1.09 6.16 -12.11
N SER A 32 0.79 6.71 -10.95
CA SER A 32 -0.12 6.07 -9.99
C SER A 32 -1.34 6.94 -9.78
N GLY A 33 -2.49 6.29 -9.63
CA GLY A 33 -3.61 6.91 -8.96
C GLY A 33 -3.32 7.15 -7.48
N SER A 34 -4.28 7.74 -6.78
CA SER A 34 -4.13 8.07 -5.36
C SER A 34 -5.39 7.72 -4.58
N VAL A 35 -5.19 7.32 -3.32
CA VAL A 35 -6.30 7.10 -2.39
C VAL A 35 -6.78 8.46 -1.91
N ILE A 36 -8.04 8.78 -2.19
CA ILE A 36 -8.74 9.95 -1.64
C ILE A 36 -9.29 9.57 -0.25
N TYR A 37 -9.88 8.38 -0.15
CA TYR A 37 -10.40 7.81 1.09
C TYR A 37 -10.18 6.30 1.13
N PRO A 38 -9.82 5.71 2.28
CA PRO A 38 -9.58 6.34 3.57
C PRO A 38 -8.22 7.07 3.65
N PRO A 39 -8.13 8.21 4.37
CA PRO A 39 -6.84 8.70 4.82
C PRO A 39 -6.20 7.72 5.81
N GLY A 40 -4.89 7.85 6.03
CA GLY A 40 -4.18 7.04 7.01
C GLY A 40 -4.79 7.18 8.42
N ASN A 41 -4.76 6.07 9.17
CA ASN A 41 -5.34 5.88 10.51
C ASN A 41 -6.87 5.96 10.59
N THR A 42 -7.56 5.80 9.46
CA THR A 42 -9.03 5.66 9.48
C THR A 42 -9.44 4.39 10.21
N ASN A 43 -10.49 4.49 11.02
CA ASN A 43 -11.08 3.37 11.75
C ASN A 43 -12.42 2.97 11.11
N PHE A 44 -12.54 1.71 10.74
CA PHE A 44 -13.76 1.09 10.25
C PHE A 44 -14.44 0.28 11.35
N LEU A 45 -15.77 0.20 11.29
CA LEU A 45 -16.56 -0.60 12.22
C LEU A 45 -16.99 -1.92 11.55
N ASN A 46 -16.74 -3.04 12.24
CA ASN A 46 -17.24 -4.36 11.84
C ASN A 46 -18.08 -4.96 12.99
N LEU A 47 -19.41 -4.91 12.85
CA LEU A 47 -20.35 -5.50 13.79
C LEU A 47 -20.84 -6.85 13.26
N GLY A 48 -19.97 -7.86 13.27
CA GLY A 48 -20.36 -9.25 12.98
C GLY A 48 -21.01 -9.48 11.61
N GLY A 49 -20.57 -8.77 10.57
CA GLY A 49 -21.16 -8.83 9.22
C GLY A 49 -21.96 -7.59 8.82
N THR A 50 -21.99 -6.56 9.67
CA THR A 50 -22.40 -5.20 9.32
C THR A 50 -21.20 -4.26 9.42
N GLY A 51 -21.18 -3.22 8.61
CA GLY A 51 -20.12 -2.23 8.62
C GLY A 51 -20.07 -1.47 7.31
N ASP A 52 -19.24 -0.43 7.31
CA ASP A 52 -18.97 0.33 6.11
C ASP A 52 -17.46 0.57 5.97
N LEU A 53 -16.89 -0.07 4.96
CA LEU A 53 -15.55 0.15 4.46
C LEU A 53 -15.70 0.93 3.15
N HIS A 54 -15.67 2.24 3.27
CA HIS A 54 -15.72 3.16 2.15
C HIS A 54 -14.33 3.33 1.53
N ILE A 55 -14.27 3.32 0.19
CA ILE A 55 -13.07 3.55 -0.60
C ILE A 55 -13.37 4.59 -1.67
N GLN A 56 -12.49 5.57 -1.80
CA GLN A 56 -12.41 6.44 -2.97
C GLN A 56 -10.98 6.48 -3.50
N TYR A 57 -10.83 6.13 -4.76
CA TYR A 57 -9.55 6.10 -5.46
C TYR A 57 -9.59 7.00 -6.70
N GLN A 58 -8.69 7.97 -6.76
CA GLN A 58 -8.47 8.79 -7.94
C GLN A 58 -7.77 7.95 -9.00
N ARG A 59 -8.42 7.74 -10.13
CA ARG A 59 -7.86 6.97 -11.24
C ARG A 59 -6.87 7.81 -12.05
N VAL A 60 -5.92 7.15 -12.68
CA VAL A 60 -5.11 7.72 -13.75
C VAL A 60 -5.95 7.72 -15.02
N ASP A 61 -5.97 8.85 -15.72
CA ASP A 61 -6.54 9.01 -17.06
C ASP A 61 -5.83 10.19 -17.74
N GLU A 62 -4.63 9.93 -18.25
CA GLU A 62 -3.77 10.98 -18.82
C GLU A 62 -3.04 10.53 -20.08
N THR A 63 -2.68 11.49 -20.93
CA THR A 63 -1.76 11.26 -22.05
C THR A 63 -0.36 11.65 -21.61
N LEU A 64 0.56 10.69 -21.65
CA LEU A 64 1.92 10.89 -21.20
C LEU A 64 2.72 11.75 -22.20
N PRO A 65 3.70 12.53 -21.71
CA PRO A 65 4.57 13.33 -22.57
C PRO A 65 5.44 12.44 -23.47
N ASN A 66 6.14 13.06 -24.43
CA ASN A 66 7.15 12.41 -25.27
C ASN A 66 6.65 11.21 -26.09
N ASN A 67 5.41 11.25 -26.59
CA ASN A 67 4.80 10.19 -27.41
C ASN A 67 4.76 8.81 -26.73
N GLN A 68 4.74 8.76 -25.40
CA GLN A 68 4.56 7.51 -24.65
C GLN A 68 3.13 6.98 -24.75
N GLY A 69 2.18 7.77 -25.26
CA GLY A 69 0.79 7.36 -25.43
C GLY A 69 -0.02 7.52 -24.14
N PRO A 70 -1.22 6.93 -24.08
CA PRO A 70 -2.11 7.13 -22.95
C PRO A 70 -1.80 6.16 -21.81
N ALA A 71 -1.99 6.63 -20.59
CA ALA A 71 -1.98 5.83 -19.38
C ALA A 71 -3.32 5.97 -18.68
N TRP A 72 -3.95 4.85 -18.35
CA TRP A 72 -5.18 4.87 -17.57
C TRP A 72 -5.32 3.66 -16.67
N THR A 73 -5.94 3.88 -15.52
CA THR A 73 -6.31 2.81 -14.60
C THR A 73 -7.41 1.95 -15.23
N VAL A 74 -7.13 0.66 -15.37
CA VAL A 74 -8.08 -0.37 -15.85
C VAL A 74 -8.97 -0.84 -14.69
N GLY A 75 -8.42 -0.91 -13.49
CA GLY A 75 -9.13 -1.27 -12.26
C GLY A 75 -8.18 -1.39 -11.09
N ILE A 76 -8.73 -1.64 -9.90
CA ILE A 76 -7.97 -1.84 -8.68
C ILE A 76 -8.39 -3.12 -7.95
N ASP A 77 -7.44 -3.77 -7.30
CA ASP A 77 -7.70 -4.77 -6.27
C ASP A 77 -7.52 -4.15 -4.89
N LEU A 78 -8.30 -4.63 -3.93
CA LEU A 78 -8.31 -4.15 -2.55
C LEU A 78 -8.13 -5.34 -1.61
N ALA A 79 -7.22 -5.19 -0.65
CA ALA A 79 -7.01 -6.16 0.41
C ALA A 79 -6.56 -5.51 1.71
N LEU A 80 -6.84 -6.16 2.84
CA LEU A 80 -6.26 -5.84 4.14
C LEU A 80 -5.05 -6.75 4.38
N GLU A 81 -3.86 -6.15 4.49
CA GLU A 81 -2.64 -6.86 4.87
C GLU A 81 -2.29 -6.55 6.32
N ASP A 82 -2.03 -7.58 7.12
CA ASP A 82 -1.50 -7.40 8.47
C ASP A 82 -0.06 -6.84 8.38
N PRO A 83 0.21 -5.65 8.96
CA PRO A 83 1.54 -5.04 8.92
C PRO A 83 2.62 -5.89 9.59
N THR A 84 2.26 -6.83 10.46
CA THR A 84 3.19 -7.74 11.14
C THR A 84 3.45 -9.04 10.37
N GLY A 85 2.67 -9.30 9.30
CA GLY A 85 2.73 -10.53 8.51
C GLY A 85 2.34 -11.80 9.27
N GLN A 86 1.67 -11.68 10.42
CA GLN A 86 1.26 -12.82 11.25
C GLN A 86 -0.10 -13.39 10.81
N GLN A 87 -0.96 -12.54 10.25
CA GLN A 87 -2.25 -12.91 9.69
C GLN A 87 -2.21 -12.98 8.16
N ALA A 88 -3.05 -13.83 7.59
CA ALA A 88 -3.24 -13.90 6.14
C ALA A 88 -3.84 -12.60 5.59
N THR A 89 -3.46 -12.25 4.37
CA THR A 89 -4.09 -11.15 3.63
C THR A 89 -5.57 -11.43 3.41
N LEU A 90 -6.42 -10.46 3.75
CA LEU A 90 -7.87 -10.55 3.59
C LEU A 90 -8.30 -9.78 2.34
N PRO A 91 -8.67 -10.45 1.23
CA PRO A 91 -9.13 -9.76 0.04
C PRO A 91 -10.50 -9.10 0.27
N ILE A 92 -10.69 -7.91 -0.29
CA ILE A 92 -11.95 -7.16 -0.27
C ILE A 92 -12.61 -7.24 -1.65
N ALA A 93 -11.89 -6.84 -2.70
CA ALA A 93 -12.42 -6.79 -4.05
C ALA A 93 -11.31 -6.99 -5.09
N TYR A 94 -11.69 -7.50 -6.26
CA TYR A 94 -10.79 -7.68 -7.41
C TYR A 94 -11.35 -6.98 -8.63
N GLY A 95 -10.49 -6.27 -9.36
CA GLY A 95 -10.83 -5.59 -10.61
C GLY A 95 -11.92 -4.54 -10.47
N LEU A 96 -12.01 -3.86 -9.32
CA LEU A 96 -12.94 -2.77 -9.08
C LEU A 96 -12.66 -1.63 -10.07
N ARG A 97 -13.70 -1.09 -10.71
CA ARG A 97 -13.55 -0.06 -11.75
C ARG A 97 -14.46 1.12 -11.48
N ALA A 98 -14.05 2.28 -11.96
CA ALA A 98 -14.91 3.45 -12.02
C ALA A 98 -16.07 3.19 -12.99
N ASN A 99 -17.17 3.90 -12.80
CA ASN A 99 -18.19 3.99 -13.82
C ASN A 99 -17.57 4.59 -15.09
N PRO A 100 -17.56 3.87 -16.23
CA PRO A 100 -16.81 4.26 -17.42
C PRO A 100 -17.38 5.48 -18.15
N VAL A 101 -18.60 5.91 -17.81
CA VAL A 101 -19.29 7.01 -18.49
C VAL A 101 -19.15 8.33 -17.73
N SER A 102 -19.04 8.28 -16.40
CA SER A 102 -19.32 9.44 -15.56
C SER A 102 -18.39 9.63 -14.37
N ALA A 103 -17.56 8.65 -14.01
CA ALA A 103 -16.79 8.72 -12.77
C ALA A 103 -15.29 8.94 -13.03
N GLU A 104 -14.76 10.02 -12.46
CA GLU A 104 -13.32 10.27 -12.37
C GLU A 104 -12.66 9.44 -11.26
N VAL A 105 -13.46 8.89 -10.35
CA VAL A 105 -12.99 8.12 -9.20
C VAL A 105 -13.61 6.73 -9.19
N ILE A 106 -12.89 5.79 -8.58
CA ILE A 106 -13.45 4.50 -8.17
C ILE A 106 -14.00 4.68 -6.76
N ASP A 107 -15.31 4.64 -6.60
CA ASP A 107 -16.02 4.83 -5.33
C ASP A 107 -16.84 3.57 -5.01
N ALA A 108 -16.60 2.97 -3.85
CA ALA A 108 -17.31 1.77 -3.42
C ALA A 108 -17.37 1.64 -1.90
N HIS A 109 -18.43 0.98 -1.45
CA HIS A 109 -18.66 0.63 -0.06
C HIS A 109 -18.70 -0.89 0.08
N PHE A 110 -18.01 -1.41 1.10
CA PHE A 110 -17.96 -2.83 1.39
C PHE A 110 -18.27 -3.08 2.86
N VAL A 111 -18.77 -4.28 3.17
CA VAL A 111 -18.73 -4.78 4.54
C VAL A 111 -17.30 -5.24 4.81
N PRO A 112 -16.65 -4.82 5.92
CA PRO A 112 -15.33 -5.33 6.27
C PRO A 112 -15.30 -6.87 6.31
N PRO A 113 -14.24 -7.54 5.80
CA PRO A 113 -14.16 -8.99 5.81
C PRO A 113 -14.39 -9.60 7.19
N GLN A 114 -15.03 -10.76 7.26
CA GLN A 114 -15.28 -11.45 8.52
C GLN A 114 -13.95 -11.76 9.22
N GLY A 115 -13.84 -11.40 10.50
CA GLY A 115 -12.61 -11.60 11.28
C GLY A 115 -11.52 -10.57 11.04
N ALA A 116 -11.74 -9.56 10.18
CA ALA A 116 -10.86 -8.40 10.09
C ALA A 116 -11.01 -7.54 11.35
N CYS A 117 -10.16 -7.79 12.35
CA CYS A 117 -10.14 -7.07 13.62
C CYS A 117 -8.71 -6.66 13.95
N GLY A 118 -8.46 -5.36 14.12
CA GLY A 118 -7.14 -4.82 14.42
C GLY A 118 -6.63 -3.86 13.35
N ASN A 119 -5.31 -3.72 13.27
CA ASN A 119 -4.66 -2.77 12.37
C ASN A 119 -4.21 -3.46 11.10
N TYR A 120 -4.42 -2.81 9.97
CA TYR A 120 -4.11 -3.34 8.64
C TYR A 120 -3.51 -2.25 7.75
N ASN A 121 -2.74 -2.66 6.76
CA ASN A 121 -2.48 -1.86 5.58
C ASN A 121 -3.59 -2.16 4.57
N LEU A 122 -4.38 -1.16 4.20
CA LEU A 122 -5.33 -1.28 3.10
C LEU A 122 -4.56 -1.18 1.79
N VAL A 123 -4.21 -2.32 1.20
CA VAL A 123 -3.44 -2.39 -0.03
C VAL A 123 -4.34 -2.16 -1.23
N VAL A 124 -3.96 -1.18 -2.04
CA VAL A 124 -4.55 -0.92 -3.34
C VAL A 124 -3.55 -1.37 -4.40
N THR A 125 -3.89 -2.40 -5.15
CA THR A 125 -3.12 -2.81 -6.34
C THR A 125 -3.80 -2.21 -7.56
N GLU A 126 -3.09 -1.35 -8.29
CA GLU A 126 -3.61 -0.76 -9.52
C GLU A 126 -3.21 -1.63 -10.71
N HIS A 127 -4.20 -1.91 -11.57
CA HIS A 127 -3.99 -2.40 -12.93
C HIS A 127 -4.10 -1.23 -13.88
N GLN A 128 -3.05 -0.98 -14.64
CA GLN A 128 -2.95 0.19 -15.51
C GLN A 128 -2.59 -0.24 -16.93
N TYR A 129 -3.26 0.35 -17.92
CA TYR A 129 -2.78 0.30 -19.29
C TYR A 129 -1.69 1.36 -19.45
N TYR A 130 -0.49 0.94 -19.85
CA TYR A 130 0.68 1.79 -19.96
C TYR A 130 1.60 1.25 -21.05
N LEU A 131 2.02 2.10 -22.00
CA LEU A 131 2.90 1.73 -23.12
C LEU A 131 2.44 0.48 -23.91
N GLY A 132 1.13 0.34 -24.16
CA GLY A 132 0.60 -0.76 -24.97
C GLY A 132 0.34 -2.07 -24.21
N GLN A 133 0.59 -2.11 -22.89
CA GLN A 133 0.46 -3.30 -22.05
C GLN A 133 -0.30 -3.00 -20.76
N VAL A 134 -0.83 -4.04 -20.11
CA VAL A 134 -1.41 -3.93 -18.77
C VAL A 134 -0.34 -4.29 -17.74
N ILE A 135 0.01 -3.34 -16.88
CA ILE A 135 0.90 -3.52 -15.74
C ILE A 135 0.08 -3.55 -14.45
N SER A 136 0.63 -4.19 -13.41
CA SER A 136 0.00 -4.23 -12.08
C SER A 136 1.03 -3.89 -11.02
N PHE A 137 0.69 -3.00 -10.10
CA PHE A 137 1.60 -2.59 -9.04
C PHE A 137 0.83 -2.14 -7.79
N ARG A 138 1.47 -2.26 -6.62
CA ARG A 138 0.94 -1.70 -5.37
C ARG A 138 0.94 -0.18 -5.46
N ALA A 139 -0.25 0.40 -5.59
CA ALA A 139 -0.44 1.81 -5.78
C ALA A 139 -0.26 2.59 -4.48
N ALA A 140 -0.98 2.14 -3.44
CA ALA A 140 -1.02 2.73 -2.12
C ALA A 140 -1.23 1.67 -1.04
N ALA A 141 -0.95 2.05 0.20
CA ALA A 141 -1.24 1.22 1.36
C ALA A 141 -1.42 2.05 2.65
N PRO A 142 -2.49 2.87 2.74
CA PRO A 142 -2.77 3.57 4.00
C PRO A 142 -2.96 2.58 5.15
N SER A 143 -2.40 2.93 6.31
CA SER A 143 -2.70 2.25 7.57
C SER A 143 -4.15 2.52 7.95
N VAL A 144 -4.90 1.49 8.33
CA VAL A 144 -6.30 1.57 8.77
C VAL A 144 -6.49 0.64 9.96
N SER A 145 -7.53 0.88 10.75
CA SER A 145 -7.95 -0.03 11.81
C SER A 145 -9.38 -0.50 11.58
N VAL A 146 -9.68 -1.71 12.03
CA VAL A 146 -11.03 -2.27 12.03
C VAL A 146 -11.38 -2.64 13.47
N THR A 147 -12.34 -1.91 14.01
CA THR A 147 -12.88 -2.15 15.35
C THR A 147 -14.04 -3.14 15.27
N CYS A 148 -13.92 -4.24 16.00
CA CYS A 148 -14.94 -5.28 16.04
C CYS A 148 -15.82 -5.18 17.28
N GLY A 149 -17.13 -5.38 17.11
CA GLY A 149 -18.10 -5.38 18.19
C GLY A 149 -19.27 -6.35 17.93
N PRO A 150 -20.10 -6.64 18.95
CA PRO A 150 -21.31 -7.43 18.76
C PRO A 150 -22.31 -6.70 17.85
N ILE A 151 -23.16 -7.46 17.17
CA ILE A 151 -24.33 -6.92 16.46
C ILE A 151 -25.27 -6.34 17.54
N GLN A 152 -25.60 -5.05 17.44
CA GLN A 152 -26.56 -4.39 18.35
C GLN A 152 -27.97 -4.42 17.77
#